data_AF-A0A6H5GMW7-F1
#
_entry.id   AF-A0A6H5GMW7-F1
#
_cell.length_a   1.000
_cell.length_b   1.000
_cell.length_c   1.000
_cell.angle_alpha   90.00
_cell.angle_beta   90.00
_cell.angle_gamma   90.00
#
_symmetry.space_group_name_H-M   'P 1'
#
loop_
_entity.id
_entity.type
_entity.pdbx_description
1 polymer ?
#
loop_
_entity_poly.entity_id
_entity_poly.type
_entity_poly.pdbx_seq_one_letter_code
_entity_poly.pdbx_strand_id
1 'polypeptide(L)'
;MAEHTPESELGSIECFQNYTASEVFVQGLAGIVDQQDVESMIRAQKQMLQRFEKTNEMLMNCNTLCITRLKTASTEFRKHTSLLVEMRKDLDNIFKRIQILKGKTKTQFPEAFAGM
;
A
#
# COMPACT_ATOMS: atom_id res chain seq x y z
N MET A 1 55.87 23.84 43.98
CA MET A 1 55.51 22.75 44.89
C MET A 1 54.03 22.48 44.70
N ALA A 2 53.51 21.38 44.21
CA ALA A 2 53.97 20.32 43.31
C ALA A 2 52.67 19.85 42.61
N GLU A 3 52.69 19.62 41.29
CA GLU A 3 51.56 19.02 40.58
C GLU A 3 51.33 17.60 41.09
N HIS A 4 50.14 17.33 41.62
CA HIS A 4 49.65 15.98 41.84
C HIS A 4 48.92 15.53 40.58
N THR A 5 49.66 14.85 39.70
CA THR A 5 49.07 14.01 38.67
C THR A 5 48.46 12.79 39.37
N PRO A 6 47.18 12.43 39.15
CA PRO A 6 46.65 11.19 39.69
C PRO A 6 47.33 10.04 38.96
N GLU A 7 48.22 9.35 39.68
CA GLU A 7 48.81 8.11 39.20
C GLU A 7 47.71 7.12 38.86
N SER A 8 47.89 6.52 37.69
CA SER A 8 47.17 5.40 37.13
C SER A 8 46.61 4.42 38.17
N GLU A 9 45.34 4.57 38.53
CA GLU A 9 44.47 3.48 39.02
C GLU A 9 44.16 2.51 37.86
N LEU A 10 45.18 2.08 37.12
CA LEU A 10 45.06 0.86 36.34
C LEU A 10 45.23 -0.28 37.33
N GLY A 11 44.08 -0.67 37.91
CA GLY A 11 43.96 -1.81 38.81
C GLY A 11 44.83 -2.96 38.34
N SER A 12 45.54 -3.52 39.31
CA SER A 12 46.62 -4.48 39.15
C SER A 12 46.37 -5.53 38.04
N ILE A 13 47.40 -5.72 37.22
CA ILE A 13 47.61 -6.81 36.24
C ILE A 13 47.68 -8.20 36.93
N GLU A 14 47.13 -8.35 38.13
CA GLU A 14 47.16 -9.58 38.92
C GLU A 14 46.09 -10.60 38.49
N CYS A 15 45.14 -10.22 37.63
CA CYS A 15 44.09 -11.12 37.15
C CYS A 15 44.59 -12.19 36.15
N PHE A 16 45.81 -12.06 35.62
CA PHE A 16 46.31 -12.93 34.52
C PHE A 16 47.54 -13.79 34.87
N GLN A 17 47.96 -13.86 36.15
CA GLN A 17 49.22 -14.52 36.54
C GLN A 17 49.31 -16.03 36.22
N ASN A 18 48.20 -16.71 35.92
CA ASN A 18 48.15 -18.15 35.63
C ASN A 18 47.86 -18.50 34.16
N TYR A 19 47.86 -17.51 33.25
CA TYR A 19 47.54 -17.73 31.84
C TYR A 19 48.75 -17.39 30.95
N THR A 20 48.99 -18.23 29.95
CA THR A 20 49.92 -17.94 28.85
C THR A 20 49.44 -16.74 28.05
N ALA A 21 50.36 -16.02 27.41
CA ALA A 21 50.02 -14.89 26.55
C ALA A 21 49.01 -15.27 25.44
N SER A 22 49.08 -16.51 24.93
CA SER A 22 48.11 -17.07 23.99
C SER A 22 46.72 -17.24 24.58
N GLU A 23 46.59 -17.67 25.84
CA GLU A 23 45.29 -17.83 26.50
C GLU A 23 44.63 -16.47 26.77
N VAL A 24 45.41 -15.48 27.23
CA VAL A 24 44.92 -14.11 27.43
C VAL A 24 44.47 -13.49 26.10
N PHE A 25 45.24 -13.70 25.02
CA PHE A 25 44.88 -13.22 23.68
C PHE A 25 43.58 -13.86 23.17
N VAL A 26 43.44 -15.19 23.27
CA VAL A 26 42.23 -15.92 22.84
C VAL A 26 41.01 -15.52 23.68
N GLN A 27 41.17 -15.33 24.99
CA GLN A 27 40.09 -14.91 25.86
C GLN A 27 39.68 -13.45 25.61
N GLY A 28 40.66 -12.58 25.32
CA GLY A 28 40.41 -11.23 24.82
C GLY A 28 39.59 -11.25 23.54
N LEU A 29 39.98 -12.05 22.55
CA LEU A 29 39.22 -12.23 21.30
C LEU A 29 37.81 -12.79 21.54
N ALA A 30 37.66 -13.73 22.47
CA ALA A 30 36.36 -14.31 22.83
C ALA A 30 35.43 -13.31 23.52
N GLY A 31 35.98 -12.30 24.19
CA GLY A 31 35.23 -11.23 24.85
C GLY A 31 34.93 -10.00 23.98
N ILE A 32 35.44 -9.93 22.74
CA ILE A 32 35.23 -8.78 21.85
C ILE A 32 33.77 -8.66 21.38
N VAL A 33 33.07 -9.79 21.26
CA VAL A 33 31.67 -9.81 20.82
C VAL A 33 30.79 -10.00 22.03
N ASP A 34 29.96 -8.99 22.31
CA ASP A 34 28.91 -9.11 23.30
C ASP A 34 27.78 -9.99 22.76
N GLN A 35 27.63 -11.18 23.36
CA GLN A 35 26.63 -12.16 22.94
C GLN A 35 25.19 -11.66 23.19
N GLN A 36 24.99 -10.82 24.20
CA GLN A 36 23.68 -10.24 24.51
C GLN A 36 23.26 -9.22 23.45
N ASP A 37 24.20 -8.41 22.95
CA ASP A 37 23.97 -7.49 21.84
C ASP A 37 23.62 -8.25 20.55
N VAL A 38 24.34 -9.34 20.24
CA VAL A 38 24.03 -10.20 19.10
C VAL A 38 22.62 -10.78 19.21
N GLU A 39 22.23 -11.29 20.39
CA GLU A 39 20.87 -11.80 20.62
C GLU A 39 19.79 -10.71 20.51
N SER A 40 20.08 -9.51 21.00
CA SER A 40 19.18 -8.36 20.89
C SER A 40 18.94 -7.97 19.43
N MET A 41 19.99 -7.96 18.61
CA MET A 41 19.93 -7.70 17.18
C MET A 41 19.10 -8.76 16.46
N ILE A 42 19.34 -10.05 16.73
CA ILE A 42 18.57 -11.16 16.15
C ILE A 42 17.09 -11.02 16.51
N ARG A 43 16.76 -10.65 17.76
CA ARG A 43 15.38 -10.45 18.20
C ARG A 43 14.72 -9.29 17.47
N ALA A 44 15.41 -8.16 17.33
CA ALA A 44 14.92 -6.99 16.60
C ALA A 44 14.66 -7.33 15.12
N GLN A 45 15.58 -8.05 14.46
CA GLN A 45 15.44 -8.49 13.08
C GLN A 45 14.25 -9.45 12.90
N LYS A 46 14.06 -10.41 13.80
CA LYS A 46 12.89 -11.32 13.78
C LYS A 46 11.57 -10.56 13.88
N GLN A 47 11.48 -9.59 14.79
CA GLN A 47 10.28 -8.76 14.91
C GLN A 47 10.05 -7.90 13.67
N MET A 48 11.11 -7.38 13.05
CA MET A 48 11.02 -6.61 11.82
C MET A 48 10.52 -7.49 10.66
N LEU A 49 11.06 -8.70 10.51
CA LEU A 49 10.63 -9.66 9.50
C LEU A 49 9.14 -9.99 9.64
N GLN A 50 8.68 -10.30 10.85
CA GLN A 50 7.26 -10.59 11.10
C GLN A 50 6.35 -9.40 10.73
N ARG A 51 6.79 -8.17 11.01
CA ARG A 51 6.06 -6.95 10.61
C ARG A 51 6.01 -6.79 9.09
N PHE A 52 7.10 -7.08 8.39
CA PHE A 52 7.11 -7.03 6.93
C PHE A 52 6.20 -8.08 6.32
N GLU A 53 6.25 -9.33 6.80
CA GLU A 53 5.38 -10.40 6.32
C GLU A 53 3.90 -10.05 6.50
N LYS A 54 3.51 -9.59 7.70
CA LYS A 54 2.13 -9.17 7.97
C LYS A 54 1.70 -8.00 7.08
N THR A 55 2.57 -7.00 6.91
CA THR A 55 2.27 -5.84 6.05
C THR A 55 2.10 -6.26 4.60
N ASN A 56 2.96 -7.16 4.11
CA ASN A 56 2.92 -7.64 2.74
C ASN A 56 1.65 -8.48 2.47
N GLU A 57 1.24 -9.32 3.43
CA GLU A 57 -0.01 -10.07 3.35
C GLU A 57 -1.23 -9.13 3.32
N MET A 58 -1.28 -8.12 4.20
CA MET A 58 -2.36 -7.13 4.20
C MET A 58 -2.41 -6.35 2.89
N LEU A 59 -1.25 -5.99 2.32
CA LEU A 59 -1.16 -5.30 1.04
C LEU A 59 -1.65 -6.19 -0.12
N MET A 60 -1.28 -7.46 -0.12
CA MET A 60 -1.75 -8.43 -1.13
C MET A 60 -3.28 -8.62 -1.08
N ASN A 61 -3.84 -8.69 0.12
CA ASN A 61 -5.29 -8.74 0.33
C ASN A 61 -5.97 -7.45 -0.15
N CYS A 62 -5.40 -6.28 0.16
CA CYS A 62 -5.89 -4.98 -0.30
C CYS A 62 -5.91 -4.91 -1.83
N ASN A 63 -4.81 -5.30 -2.49
CA ASN A 63 -4.72 -5.33 -3.95
C ASN A 63 -5.80 -6.23 -4.56
N THR A 64 -6.01 -7.42 -4.00
CA THR A 64 -7.05 -8.36 -4.45
C THR A 64 -8.45 -7.76 -4.32
N LEU A 65 -8.73 -7.11 -3.19
CA LEU A 65 -10.00 -6.42 -2.96
C LEU A 65 -10.20 -5.27 -3.95
N CYS A 66 -9.19 -4.42 -4.15
CA CYS A 66 -9.22 -3.30 -5.09
C CYS A 66 -9.47 -3.77 -6.53
N ILE A 67 -8.78 -4.82 -6.99
CA ILE A 67 -8.98 -5.40 -8.33
C ILE A 67 -10.42 -5.89 -8.50
N THR A 68 -10.95 -6.59 -7.49
CA THR A 68 -12.33 -7.11 -7.53
C THR A 68 -13.34 -5.98 -7.59
N ARG A 69 -13.19 -4.95 -6.75
CA ARG A 69 -14.07 -3.77 -6.72
C ARG A 69 -14.00 -2.99 -8.02
N LEU A 70 -12.80 -2.78 -8.57
CA LEU A 70 -12.61 -2.10 -9.85
C LEU A 70 -13.27 -2.86 -11.00
N LYS A 71 -13.15 -4.19 -11.04
CA LYS A 71 -13.79 -5.02 -12.06
C LYS A 71 -15.31 -4.89 -12.03
N THR A 72 -15.92 -4.96 -10.85
CA THR A 72 -17.37 -4.77 -10.68
C THR A 72 -17.80 -3.37 -11.09
N ALA A 73 -17.14 -2.33 -10.58
CA ALA A 73 -17.45 -0.94 -10.92
C ALA A 73 -17.32 -0.67 -12.43
N SER A 74 -16.27 -1.18 -13.07
CA SER A 74 -16.06 -1.04 -14.51
C SER A 74 -17.15 -1.74 -15.33
N THR A 75 -17.64 -2.88 -14.86
CA THR A 75 -18.70 -3.64 -15.53
C THR A 75 -20.03 -2.89 -15.45
N GLU A 76 -20.44 -2.45 -14.26
CA GLU A 76 -21.68 -1.67 -14.10
C GLU A 76 -21.59 -0.32 -14.82
N PHE A 77 -20.43 0.34 -14.82
CA PHE A 77 -20.24 1.59 -15.55
C PHE A 77 -20.45 1.43 -17.07
N ARG A 78 -19.89 0.36 -17.66
CA ARG A 78 -20.11 0.04 -19.09
C ARG A 78 -21.57 -0.25 -19.38
N LYS A 79 -22.24 -1.01 -18.52
CA LYS A 79 -23.66 -1.34 -18.65
C LYS A 79 -24.53 -0.07 -18.59
N HIS A 80 -24.28 0.81 -17.63
CA HIS A 80 -25.01 2.08 -17.52
C HIS A 80 -24.76 3.00 -18.72
N THR A 81 -23.51 3.11 -19.17
CA THR A 81 -23.17 3.89 -20.36
C THR A 81 -23.86 3.35 -21.61
N SER A 82 -23.88 2.02 -21.80
CA SER A 82 -24.60 1.39 -22.91
C SER A 82 -26.11 1.67 -22.85
N LEU A 83 -26.72 1.58 -21.67
CA LEU A 83 -28.14 1.87 -21.48
C LEU A 83 -28.46 3.32 -21.85
N LEU A 84 -27.63 4.29 -21.43
CA LEU A 84 -27.82 5.70 -21.78
C LEU A 84 -27.75 5.94 -23.30
N VAL A 85 -26.86 5.23 -24.00
CA VAL A 85 -26.75 5.30 -25.47
C VAL A 85 -28.02 4.76 -26.14
N GLU A 86 -28.55 3.63 -25.67
CA GLU A 86 -29.81 3.08 -26.22
C GLU A 86 -31.00 3.97 -25.92
N MET A 87 -31.13 4.50 -24.68
CA MET A 87 -32.20 5.45 -24.33
C MET A 87 -32.17 6.69 -25.21
N ARG A 88 -30.98 7.19 -25.56
CA ARG A 88 -30.85 8.30 -26.51
C ARG A 88 -31.40 7.94 -27.89
N LYS A 89 -31.07 6.76 -28.42
CA LYS A 89 -31.60 6.29 -29.72
C LYS A 89 -33.11 6.15 -29.70
N ASP A 90 -33.67 5.66 -28.61
CA ASP A 90 -35.11 5.53 -28.43
C ASP A 90 -35.79 6.90 -28.44
N LEU A 91 -35.24 7.88 -27.70
CA LEU A 91 -35.73 9.25 -27.73
C LEU A 91 -35.65 9.85 -29.14
N ASP A 92 -34.54 9.67 -29.85
CA ASP A 92 -34.40 10.14 -31.24
C ASP A 92 -35.47 9.52 -32.16
N ASN A 93 -35.81 8.23 -31.97
CA ASN A 93 -36.87 7.55 -32.72
C ASN A 93 -38.25 8.10 -32.37
N ILE A 94 -38.55 8.28 -31.08
CA ILE A 94 -39.80 8.86 -30.59
C ILE A 94 -40.00 10.25 -31.18
N PHE A 95 -38.98 11.13 -31.13
CA PHE A 95 -39.06 12.46 -31.70
C PHE A 95 -39.32 12.44 -33.21
N LYS A 96 -38.62 11.57 -33.96
CA LYS A 96 -38.87 11.40 -35.41
C LYS A 96 -40.31 10.97 -35.69
N ARG A 97 -40.86 10.02 -34.94
CA ARG A 97 -42.25 9.56 -35.08
C ARG A 97 -43.25 10.67 -34.78
N ILE A 98 -43.04 11.44 -33.71
CA ILE A 98 -43.88 12.59 -33.36
C ILE A 98 -43.88 13.62 -34.50
N GLN A 99 -42.72 13.93 -35.07
CA GLN A 99 -42.63 14.87 -36.20
C GLN A 99 -43.38 14.37 -37.44
N ILE A 100 -43.26 13.07 -37.76
CA ILE A 100 -44.00 12.44 -38.86
C ILE A 100 -45.51 12.54 -38.62
N LEU A 101 -45.98 12.20 -37.42
CA LEU A 101 -47.39 12.27 -37.07
C LEU A 101 -47.92 13.70 -37.14
N LYS A 102 -47.19 14.67 -36.59
CA LYS A 102 -47.53 16.09 -36.67
C LYS A 102 -47.64 16.57 -38.12
N GLY A 103 -46.69 16.16 -38.98
CA GLY A 103 -46.73 16.44 -40.41
C GLY A 103 -47.98 15.87 -41.07
N LYS A 104 -48.28 14.59 -40.83
CA LYS A 104 -49.48 13.93 -41.36
C LYS A 104 -50.78 14.61 -40.91
N THR A 105 -50.92 14.94 -39.62
CA THR A 105 -52.11 15.62 -39.11
C THR A 105 -52.30 16.98 -39.77
N LYS A 106 -51.23 17.77 -39.93
CA LYS A 106 -51.29 19.06 -40.62
C LYS A 106 -51.73 18.93 -42.09
N THR A 107 -51.27 17.88 -42.77
CA THR A 107 -51.68 17.63 -44.17
C THR A 107 -53.13 17.12 -44.30
N GLN A 108 -53.62 16.33 -43.35
CA GLN A 108 -54.97 15.76 -43.41
C GLN A 108 -56.05 16.73 -42.95
N PHE A 109 -55.72 17.66 -42.04
CA PHE A 109 -56.67 18.63 -41.48
C PHE A 109 -56.14 20.07 -41.60
N PRO A 110 -55.96 20.61 -42.82
CA PRO A 110 -55.37 21.93 -43.01
C PRO A 110 -56.24 23.05 -42.42
N GLU A 111 -57.57 22.94 -42.49
CA GLU A 111 -58.49 23.96 -41.97
C GLU A 111 -58.48 24.05 -40.43
N ALA A 112 -58.35 22.91 -39.75
CA ALA A 112 -58.24 22.87 -38.28
C ALA A 112 -56.89 23.43 -37.77
N PHE A 113 -55.89 23.53 -38.64
CA PHE A 113 -54.56 24.07 -38.34
C PHE A 113 -54.30 25.47 -38.92
N ALA A 114 -55.26 26.06 -39.64
CA ALA A 114 -55.09 27.39 -40.25
C ALA A 114 -55.21 28.55 -39.22
N GLY A 115 -55.70 28.27 -38.01
CA GLY A 115 -55.93 29.27 -36.95
C GLY A 115 -55.06 29.10 -35.69
N MET A 116 -54.04 28.24 -35.70
CA MET A 116 -53.12 27.97 -34.57
C MET A 116 -51.68 28.27 -34.97
#